data_AF-A0A7U3VLK1-F1
#
_entry.id   AF-A0A7U3VLK1-F1
#
_cell.length_a   1.000
_cell.length_b   1.000
_cell.length_c   1.000
_cell.angle_alpha   90.00
_cell.angle_beta   90.00
_cell.angle_gamma   90.00
#
_symmetry.space_group_name_H-M   'P 1'
#
loop_
_entity.id
_entity.type
_entity.pdbx_description
1 polymer ?
#
loop_
_entity_poly.entity_id
_entity_poly.type
_entity_poly.pdbx_seq_one_letter_code
_entity_poly.pdbx_strand_id
1 'polypeptide(L)'
;MAAAATLSAAAALTAGPAQASSAAPAAKAATLSPQVRHTGSGPTGYTVTFRYRDPSASRVQIKGEWYFSDAAHSSSTSSQGLLPTQWTKGDFPIAYPNATAANWPVLDLTRGSAGVWSLTLPLPSGTFTYGFFVNCADDTGAGCTEVADPANPPWNSAGGTSTGSVEPDSEVYVPSDPRFGTADFGWQAPVAPGRRGRLVDVSYPSPQSTSPAGTHPLAVYTPPGYDPSRKQPYPTLYLSHGGGGQEVDWSTQGAAGSILDNLIASGKVQPMVVVMTNFNGLPDGNEGYAQDVLQNVIPYVQAHYHVSADAADRAFAGLSAGGSRANTLLFDHTSAFGYYSVMSTGGGVPTTVTPAQVAALDSLSGLQVGGGLQDPIRANTLGEQQLLTGAGVPFTDDSVNGGHEWYVWRILLHDFLAGQAFKATSTSVAAGSGRGSGTVTARVAAASTGPAPTGTVRFTVDGRSTTVRLVHGAATLKVEVPRGGGHSVTAVYSGDALHSGSRATARL
;
A
#
# COMPACT_ATOMS: atom_id res chain seq x y z
N MET A 1 71.31 -21.66 3.03
CA MET A 1 70.64 -22.42 1.95
C MET A 1 69.23 -21.88 1.83
N ALA A 2 68.89 -21.40 0.64
CA ALA A 2 67.64 -20.75 0.31
C ALA A 2 66.51 -21.77 0.09
N ALA A 3 65.27 -21.37 0.36
CA ALA A 3 64.12 -21.76 -0.44
C ALA A 3 63.05 -20.66 -0.29
N ALA A 4 62.84 -19.95 -1.41
CA ALA A 4 61.87 -18.89 -1.58
C ALA A 4 60.46 -19.47 -1.73
N ALA A 5 59.47 -18.85 -1.10
CA ALA A 5 58.06 -19.03 -1.43
C ALA A 5 57.61 -17.81 -2.24
N THR A 6 57.31 -18.06 -3.51
CA THR A 6 56.84 -17.10 -4.51
C THR A 6 55.40 -16.65 -4.23
N LEU A 7 55.21 -15.32 -4.20
CA LEU A 7 53.94 -14.65 -4.42
C LEU A 7 53.42 -14.99 -5.83
N SER A 8 52.16 -15.39 -5.95
CA SER A 8 51.39 -15.31 -7.19
C SER A 8 50.16 -14.45 -6.94
N ALA A 9 50.21 -13.24 -7.49
CA ALA A 9 49.05 -12.37 -7.68
C ALA A 9 48.19 -12.93 -8.82
N ALA A 10 46.88 -13.04 -8.60
CA ALA A 10 45.91 -13.35 -9.66
C ALA A 10 44.88 -12.22 -9.76
N ALA A 11 45.14 -11.39 -10.77
CA ALA A 11 44.27 -10.54 -11.58
C ALA A 11 42.86 -10.18 -11.09
N ALA A 12 42.68 -8.86 -10.96
CA ALA A 12 41.39 -8.17 -11.02
C ALA A 12 40.64 -8.50 -12.32
N LEU A 13 39.38 -8.92 -12.18
CA LEU A 13 38.42 -8.96 -13.27
C LEU A 13 37.87 -7.54 -13.48
N THR A 14 38.44 -6.86 -14.45
CA THR A 14 37.87 -5.65 -15.04
C THR A 14 36.56 -6.02 -15.74
N ALA A 15 35.43 -5.52 -15.24
CA ALA A 15 34.18 -5.51 -15.97
C ALA A 15 34.34 -4.67 -17.24
N GLY A 16 34.37 -5.32 -18.40
CA GLY A 16 34.31 -4.65 -19.70
C GLY A 16 32.94 -4.01 -19.92
N PRO A 17 32.83 -3.00 -20.81
CA PRO A 17 31.60 -2.26 -21.00
C PRO A 17 30.51 -3.20 -21.55
N ALA A 18 29.31 -3.09 -20.98
CA ALA A 18 28.12 -3.72 -21.51
C ALA A 18 28.00 -3.41 -23.01
N GLN A 19 27.99 -4.45 -23.84
CA GLN A 19 27.65 -4.30 -25.25
C GLN A 19 26.23 -3.76 -25.33
N ALA A 20 26.10 -2.54 -25.86
CA ALA A 20 24.84 -1.92 -26.17
C ALA A 20 24.09 -2.82 -27.16
N SER A 21 23.04 -3.48 -26.66
CA SER A 21 21.98 -4.02 -27.50
C SER A 21 21.37 -2.86 -28.29
N SER A 22 21.49 -2.91 -29.61
CA SER A 22 20.95 -1.88 -30.49
C SER A 22 19.42 -1.89 -30.42
N ALA A 23 18.86 -0.97 -29.63
CA ALA A 23 17.43 -0.72 -29.60
C ALA A 23 16.93 -0.31 -30.99
N ALA A 24 15.95 -1.04 -31.51
CA ALA A 24 15.24 -0.67 -32.73
C ALA A 24 14.52 0.69 -32.55
N PRO A 25 14.36 1.49 -33.61
CA PRO A 25 13.94 2.87 -33.48
C PRO A 25 12.48 3.00 -32.99
N ALA A 26 12.30 3.90 -32.04
CA ALA A 26 11.03 4.26 -31.41
C ALA A 26 10.08 4.98 -32.38
N ALA A 27 9.12 4.26 -32.96
CA ALA A 27 7.89 4.84 -33.51
C ALA A 27 6.75 3.80 -33.65
N LYS A 28 6.09 3.45 -32.52
CA LYS A 28 4.64 3.15 -32.36
C LYS A 28 4.22 2.64 -30.96
N ALA A 29 5.00 2.90 -29.91
CA ALA A 29 4.82 2.31 -28.56
C ALA A 29 3.36 2.32 -28.04
N ALA A 30 2.66 3.46 -28.04
CA ALA A 30 1.28 3.54 -27.51
C ALA A 30 0.22 2.71 -28.26
N THR A 31 0.51 2.23 -29.49
CA THR A 31 -0.46 1.39 -30.24
C THR A 31 -0.42 -0.09 -29.87
N LEU A 32 0.61 -0.51 -29.12
CA LEU A 32 0.83 -1.91 -28.75
C LEU A 32 0.59 -2.19 -27.26
N SER A 33 0.35 -1.17 -26.44
CA SER A 33 -0.01 -1.33 -25.02
C SER A 33 -1.21 -2.28 -24.88
N PRO A 34 -1.37 -2.96 -23.72
CA PRO A 34 -2.46 -3.89 -23.50
C PRO A 34 -3.82 -3.28 -23.86
N GLN A 35 -4.57 -3.98 -24.70
CA GLN A 35 -5.92 -3.54 -25.06
C GLN A 35 -6.94 -4.25 -24.19
N VAL A 36 -7.55 -3.51 -23.28
CA VAL A 36 -8.68 -3.96 -22.47
C VAL A 36 -9.98 -3.70 -23.24
N ARG A 37 -10.77 -4.76 -23.47
CA ARG A 37 -12.04 -4.68 -24.21
C ARG A 37 -13.16 -5.34 -23.42
N HIS A 38 -14.24 -4.61 -23.24
CA HIS A 38 -15.51 -5.16 -22.76
C HIS A 38 -16.14 -6.01 -23.87
N THR A 39 -16.32 -7.30 -23.62
CA THR A 39 -16.89 -8.25 -24.59
C THR A 39 -18.33 -8.62 -24.27
N GLY A 40 -18.78 -8.38 -23.03
CA GLY A 40 -20.06 -8.86 -22.53
C GLY A 40 -20.22 -10.39 -22.63
N SER A 41 -19.10 -11.11 -22.72
CA SER A 41 -19.03 -12.56 -22.85
C SER A 41 -18.15 -13.14 -21.73
N GLY A 42 -18.46 -14.37 -21.31
CA GLY A 42 -17.74 -15.01 -20.21
C GLY A 42 -16.28 -15.35 -20.53
N PRO A 43 -15.48 -15.69 -19.51
CA PRO A 43 -15.89 -15.83 -18.10
C PRO A 43 -16.05 -14.51 -17.34
N THR A 44 -15.41 -13.41 -17.75
CA THR A 44 -15.28 -12.19 -16.93
C THR A 44 -16.01 -10.96 -17.48
N GLY A 45 -16.51 -11.02 -18.71
CA GLY A 45 -17.07 -9.85 -19.42
C GLY A 45 -16.02 -8.97 -20.11
N TYR A 46 -14.73 -9.23 -19.87
CA TYR A 46 -13.60 -8.50 -20.45
C TYR A 46 -12.58 -9.43 -21.08
N THR A 47 -11.81 -8.90 -22.02
CA THR A 47 -10.60 -9.52 -22.53
C THR A 47 -9.47 -8.51 -22.55
N VAL A 48 -8.26 -8.94 -22.24
CA VAL A 48 -7.03 -8.15 -22.38
C VAL A 48 -6.19 -8.77 -23.49
N THR A 49 -5.80 -7.96 -24.48
CA THR A 49 -4.89 -8.39 -25.54
C THR A 49 -3.52 -7.76 -25.33
N PHE A 50 -2.54 -8.59 -25.01
CA PHE A 50 -1.13 -8.24 -24.88
C PHE A 50 -0.46 -8.35 -26.25
N ARG A 51 0.47 -7.45 -26.55
CA ARG A 51 1.21 -7.45 -27.81
C ARG A 51 2.66 -7.09 -27.58
N TYR A 52 3.53 -7.75 -28.31
CA TYR A 52 4.96 -7.47 -28.29
C TYR A 52 5.49 -7.49 -29.72
N ARG A 53 6.28 -6.49 -30.13
CA ARG A 53 6.80 -6.44 -31.50
C ARG A 53 8.30 -6.76 -31.53
N ASP A 54 8.62 -7.95 -32.00
CA ASP A 54 9.97 -8.34 -32.37
C ASP A 54 9.91 -9.25 -33.62
N PRO A 55 10.25 -8.70 -34.80
CA PRO A 55 10.31 -9.47 -36.04
C PRO A 55 11.37 -10.58 -36.04
N SER A 56 12.43 -10.42 -35.23
CA SER A 56 13.59 -11.32 -35.16
C SER A 56 13.43 -12.43 -34.12
N ALA A 57 12.50 -12.27 -33.18
CA ALA A 57 12.22 -13.29 -32.17
C ALA A 57 11.77 -14.61 -32.83
N SER A 58 12.24 -15.73 -32.28
CA SER A 58 11.77 -17.09 -32.57
C SER A 58 10.63 -17.51 -31.63
N ARG A 59 10.57 -16.90 -30.44
CA ARG A 59 9.54 -17.16 -29.41
C ARG A 59 9.36 -15.90 -28.55
N VAL A 60 8.11 -15.61 -28.17
CA VAL A 60 7.80 -14.61 -27.15
C VAL A 60 6.82 -15.23 -26.16
N GLN A 61 7.16 -15.15 -24.88
CA GLN A 61 6.32 -15.60 -23.77
C GLN A 61 5.95 -14.41 -22.88
N ILE A 62 4.88 -14.56 -22.11
CA ILE A 62 4.43 -13.60 -21.10
C ILE A 62 4.17 -14.31 -19.78
N LYS A 63 4.58 -13.68 -18.68
CA LYS A 63 4.27 -14.08 -17.31
C LYS A 63 3.43 -12.99 -16.67
N GLY A 64 2.49 -13.36 -15.82
CA GLY A 64 1.68 -12.39 -15.08
C GLY A 64 0.88 -13.02 -13.96
N GLU A 65 0.31 -12.19 -13.08
CA GLU A 65 -0.40 -12.57 -11.84
C GLU A 65 -1.76 -13.24 -12.08
N TRP A 66 -1.83 -14.25 -12.97
CA TRP A 66 -3.10 -14.82 -13.44
C TRP A 66 -3.17 -16.34 -13.37
N TYR A 67 -2.74 -16.89 -12.24
CA TYR A 67 -3.39 -18.09 -11.67
C TYR A 67 -4.50 -17.68 -10.71
N PHE A 68 -5.55 -18.49 -10.67
CA PHE A 68 -6.71 -18.25 -9.83
C PHE A 68 -7.09 -19.50 -9.03
N SER A 69 -7.79 -19.27 -7.92
CA SER A 69 -8.38 -20.30 -7.07
C SER A 69 -9.46 -19.66 -6.20
N ASP A 70 -10.29 -20.47 -5.55
CA ASP A 70 -11.23 -19.99 -4.55
C ASP A 70 -10.79 -20.33 -3.11
N ALA A 71 -11.52 -19.81 -2.13
CA ALA A 71 -11.22 -20.02 -0.72
C ALA A 71 -11.43 -21.47 -0.25
N ALA A 72 -12.34 -22.23 -0.90
CA ALA A 72 -12.66 -23.60 -0.52
C ALA A 72 -11.59 -24.60 -1.00
N HIS A 73 -10.87 -24.27 -2.06
CA HIS A 73 -9.84 -25.12 -2.68
C HIS A 73 -8.42 -24.59 -2.51
N SER A 74 -8.24 -23.61 -1.62
CA SER A 74 -6.93 -23.03 -1.33
C SER A 74 -6.56 -23.19 0.14
N SER A 75 -5.28 -23.45 0.39
CA SER A 75 -4.68 -23.53 1.72
C SER A 75 -3.37 -22.77 1.75
N SER A 76 -2.66 -22.75 2.87
CA SER A 76 -1.32 -22.15 2.99
C SER A 76 -0.25 -22.76 2.08
N THR A 77 -0.53 -23.90 1.43
CA THR A 77 0.44 -24.61 0.57
C THR A 77 -0.16 -25.13 -0.73
N SER A 78 -1.45 -24.91 -0.98
CA SER A 78 -2.14 -25.41 -2.17
C SER A 78 -3.09 -24.39 -2.75
N SER A 79 -3.25 -24.42 -4.06
CA SER A 79 -4.23 -23.67 -4.84
C SER A 79 -4.59 -24.51 -6.08
N GLN A 80 -5.63 -24.12 -6.81
CA GLN A 80 -6.09 -24.88 -7.98
C GLN A 80 -5.30 -24.60 -9.25
N GLY A 81 -4.61 -23.46 -9.35
CA GLY A 81 -3.86 -23.08 -10.55
C GLY A 81 -4.76 -22.86 -11.77
N LEU A 82 -5.97 -22.33 -11.58
CA LEU A 82 -6.91 -22.06 -12.66
C LEU A 82 -6.36 -20.96 -13.57
N LEU A 83 -6.38 -21.20 -14.89
CA LEU A 83 -6.04 -20.19 -15.89
C LEU A 83 -7.20 -19.19 -16.08
N PRO A 84 -6.97 -18.01 -16.69
CA PRO A 84 -8.02 -17.00 -16.91
C PRO A 84 -9.28 -17.54 -17.59
N THR A 85 -9.14 -18.49 -18.52
CA THR A 85 -10.26 -19.13 -19.24
C THR A 85 -11.15 -20.01 -18.35
N GLN A 86 -10.64 -20.40 -17.18
CA GLN A 86 -11.32 -21.23 -16.20
C GLN A 86 -11.87 -20.41 -15.02
N TRP A 87 -11.63 -19.10 -15.00
CA TRP A 87 -12.07 -18.23 -13.91
C TRP A 87 -13.59 -18.30 -13.72
N THR A 88 -14.00 -18.34 -12.46
CA THR A 88 -15.38 -18.28 -12.02
C THR A 88 -15.56 -17.25 -10.91
N LYS A 89 -16.82 -16.85 -10.68
CA LYS A 89 -17.15 -15.89 -9.63
C LYS A 89 -16.70 -16.40 -8.26
N GLY A 90 -15.88 -15.59 -7.59
CA GLY A 90 -15.34 -15.88 -6.26
C GLY A 90 -13.87 -16.26 -6.28
N ASP A 91 -13.33 -16.57 -7.46
CA ASP A 91 -11.91 -16.83 -7.62
C ASP A 91 -11.10 -15.52 -7.49
N PHE A 92 -9.95 -15.63 -6.83
CA PHE A 92 -8.98 -14.54 -6.65
C PHE A 92 -7.60 -14.95 -7.15
N PRO A 93 -6.74 -13.98 -7.55
CA PRO A 93 -5.35 -14.26 -7.89
C PRO A 93 -4.61 -14.93 -6.73
N ILE A 94 -3.94 -16.05 -7.01
CA ILE A 94 -3.09 -16.76 -6.04
C ILE A 94 -2.08 -17.64 -6.80
N ALA A 95 -0.84 -17.71 -6.30
CA ALA A 95 0.21 -18.50 -6.95
C ALA A 95 -0.10 -20.01 -6.97
N TYR A 96 0.51 -20.77 -7.89
CA TYR A 96 0.35 -22.22 -7.98
C TYR A 96 1.67 -23.00 -8.10
N PRO A 97 1.93 -23.99 -7.21
CA PRO A 97 1.25 -24.17 -5.92
C PRO A 97 1.41 -22.89 -5.07
N ASN A 98 0.52 -22.70 -4.08
CA ASN A 98 0.61 -21.54 -3.21
C ASN A 98 1.91 -21.59 -2.37
N ALA A 99 2.68 -20.50 -2.42
CA ALA A 99 3.98 -20.37 -1.78
C ALA A 99 4.36 -18.88 -1.61
N THR A 100 5.33 -18.57 -0.75
CA THR A 100 5.82 -17.20 -0.54
C THR A 100 6.58 -16.65 -1.75
N ALA A 101 7.23 -17.53 -2.51
CA ALA A 101 7.77 -17.21 -3.82
C ALA A 101 6.71 -17.59 -4.87
N ALA A 102 6.02 -16.59 -5.41
CA ALA A 102 4.94 -16.82 -6.34
C ALA A 102 5.44 -17.48 -7.63
N ASN A 103 4.83 -18.62 -7.98
CA ASN A 103 5.04 -19.29 -9.25
C ASN A 103 3.84 -19.02 -10.18
N TRP A 104 4.01 -17.99 -11.02
CA TRP A 104 2.99 -17.54 -11.96
C TRP A 104 3.08 -18.28 -13.31
N PRO A 105 1.97 -18.39 -14.08
CA PRO A 105 2.00 -19.08 -15.35
C PRO A 105 2.78 -18.26 -16.38
N VAL A 106 3.61 -18.97 -17.15
CA VAL A 106 4.26 -18.42 -18.36
C VAL A 106 3.54 -18.98 -19.59
N LEU A 107 3.10 -18.09 -20.47
CA LEU A 107 2.26 -18.41 -21.62
C LEU A 107 2.92 -17.94 -22.92
N ASP A 108 2.82 -18.75 -23.97
CA ASP A 108 3.30 -18.39 -25.30
C ASP A 108 2.39 -17.37 -25.99
N LEU A 109 2.99 -16.38 -26.64
CA LEU A 109 2.32 -15.52 -27.59
C LEU A 109 2.31 -16.16 -28.98
N THR A 110 1.29 -15.85 -29.78
CA THR A 110 1.22 -16.27 -31.18
C THR A 110 1.82 -15.20 -32.09
N ARG A 111 2.69 -15.60 -33.01
CA ARG A 111 3.25 -14.70 -34.04
C ARG A 111 2.19 -14.31 -35.06
N GLY A 112 1.93 -13.02 -35.17
CA GLY A 112 1.08 -12.40 -36.18
C GLY A 112 1.88 -11.80 -37.34
N SER A 113 1.24 -10.86 -38.06
CA SER A 113 1.86 -10.12 -39.16
C SER A 113 2.84 -9.04 -38.65
N ALA A 114 3.74 -8.59 -39.53
CA ALA A 114 4.68 -7.48 -39.26
C ALA A 114 5.57 -7.65 -38.00
N GLY A 115 5.78 -8.90 -37.54
CA GLY A 115 6.58 -9.22 -36.36
C GLY A 115 5.91 -8.93 -35.03
N VAL A 116 4.58 -8.79 -35.00
CA VAL A 116 3.81 -8.60 -33.76
C VAL A 116 3.37 -9.95 -33.22
N TRP A 117 3.74 -10.23 -31.98
CA TRP A 117 3.30 -11.37 -31.18
C TRP A 117 2.12 -10.94 -30.30
N SER A 118 1.14 -11.82 -30.08
CA SER A 118 -0.02 -11.48 -29.25
C SER A 118 -0.60 -12.65 -28.47
N LEU A 119 -1.21 -12.34 -27.32
CA LEU A 119 -2.03 -13.23 -26.50
C LEU A 119 -3.27 -12.47 -26.02
N THR A 120 -4.44 -13.13 -26.01
CA THR A 120 -5.69 -12.55 -25.49
C THR A 120 -6.20 -13.42 -24.34
N LEU A 121 -6.39 -12.81 -23.16
CA LEU A 121 -6.85 -13.49 -21.95
C LEU A 121 -8.15 -12.86 -21.42
N PRO A 122 -9.13 -13.66 -20.96
CA PRO A 122 -10.28 -13.14 -20.23
C PRO A 122 -9.92 -12.93 -18.75
N LEU A 123 -9.46 -11.74 -18.39
CA LEU A 123 -9.08 -11.42 -17.01
C LEU A 123 -10.27 -10.81 -16.24
N PRO A 124 -10.43 -11.10 -14.94
CA PRO A 124 -11.42 -10.44 -14.08
C PRO A 124 -10.97 -9.02 -13.74
N SER A 125 -11.82 -8.30 -13.03
CA SER A 125 -11.52 -6.96 -12.51
C SER A 125 -10.27 -6.95 -11.63
N GLY A 126 -9.47 -5.89 -11.72
CA GLY A 126 -8.27 -5.66 -10.91
C GLY A 126 -7.07 -5.20 -11.71
N THR A 127 -6.00 -4.82 -11.00
CA THR A 127 -4.66 -4.61 -11.58
C THR A 127 -3.88 -5.92 -11.57
N PHE A 128 -3.20 -6.20 -12.68
CA PHE A 128 -2.31 -7.35 -12.87
C PHE A 128 -0.94 -6.86 -13.34
N THR A 129 0.12 -7.38 -12.73
CA THR A 129 1.48 -7.21 -13.26
C THR A 129 1.81 -8.29 -14.28
N TYR A 130 2.68 -7.95 -15.23
CA TYR A 130 3.16 -8.88 -16.26
C TYR A 130 4.50 -8.44 -16.85
N GLY A 131 5.27 -9.41 -17.33
CA GLY A 131 6.52 -9.22 -18.06
C GLY A 131 6.64 -10.17 -19.25
N PHE A 132 7.55 -9.86 -20.17
CA PHE A 132 7.83 -10.68 -21.35
C PHE A 132 9.16 -11.41 -21.24
N PHE A 133 9.23 -12.58 -21.89
CA PHE A 133 10.48 -13.28 -22.19
C PHE A 133 10.62 -13.43 -23.70
N VAL A 134 11.79 -13.09 -24.24
CA VAL A 134 12.07 -13.16 -25.68
C VAL A 134 13.14 -14.20 -25.95
N ASN A 135 12.88 -15.11 -26.89
CA ASN A 135 13.76 -16.22 -27.26
C ASN A 135 14.17 -17.12 -26.08
N CYS A 136 13.34 -17.18 -25.04
CA CYS A 136 13.57 -18.06 -23.90
C CYS A 136 13.29 -19.51 -24.29
N ALA A 137 14.26 -20.38 -24.03
CA ALA A 137 14.12 -21.81 -24.33
C ALA A 137 13.24 -22.52 -23.29
N ASP A 138 13.16 -21.99 -22.07
CA ASP A 138 12.48 -22.60 -20.95
C ASP A 138 11.00 -22.19 -20.86
N ASP A 139 10.13 -23.16 -20.58
CA ASP A 139 8.68 -22.93 -20.52
C ASP A 139 8.22 -22.23 -19.24
N THR A 140 9.10 -22.13 -18.23
CA THR A 140 8.86 -21.42 -16.97
C THR A 140 9.56 -20.05 -16.91
N GLY A 141 10.31 -19.69 -17.96
CA GLY A 141 11.14 -18.48 -17.98
C GLY A 141 12.46 -18.63 -17.22
N ALA A 142 12.78 -19.82 -16.71
CA ALA A 142 13.98 -20.03 -15.91
C ALA A 142 15.26 -19.73 -16.71
N GLY A 143 16.17 -18.95 -16.12
CA GLY A 143 17.43 -18.54 -16.75
C GLY A 143 17.28 -17.46 -17.81
N CYS A 144 16.08 -16.89 -17.99
CA CYS A 144 15.81 -15.81 -18.93
C CYS A 144 15.58 -14.49 -18.19
N THR A 145 15.91 -13.38 -18.84
CA THR A 145 15.63 -12.04 -18.31
C THR A 145 14.21 -11.65 -18.66
N GLU A 146 13.39 -11.42 -17.63
CA GLU A 146 12.07 -10.81 -17.77
C GLU A 146 12.24 -9.33 -18.14
N VAL A 147 11.44 -8.87 -19.11
CA VAL A 147 11.46 -7.48 -19.56
C VAL A 147 10.07 -6.86 -19.54
N ALA A 148 9.98 -5.62 -19.07
CA ALA A 148 8.76 -4.84 -19.11
C ALA A 148 8.26 -4.66 -20.55
N ASP A 149 6.96 -4.43 -20.72
CA ASP A 149 6.37 -4.03 -21.98
C ASP A 149 6.93 -2.66 -22.41
N PRO A 150 7.68 -2.56 -23.53
CA PRO A 150 8.17 -1.28 -24.02
C PRO A 150 7.04 -0.32 -24.42
N ALA A 151 5.84 -0.85 -24.70
CA ALA A 151 4.65 -0.08 -24.99
C ALA A 151 3.88 0.35 -23.73
N ASN A 152 4.24 -0.17 -22.56
CA ASN A 152 3.61 0.12 -21.28
C ASN A 152 4.64 -0.02 -20.14
N PRO A 153 5.72 0.79 -20.16
CA PRO A 153 6.81 0.65 -19.20
C PRO A 153 6.38 1.11 -17.79
N PRO A 154 7.10 0.66 -16.74
CA PRO A 154 7.03 1.27 -15.42
C PRO A 154 7.16 2.79 -15.51
N TRP A 155 6.50 3.51 -14.59
CA TRP A 155 6.44 4.98 -14.63
C TRP A 155 7.81 5.66 -14.56
N ASN A 156 8.81 5.01 -13.95
CA ASN A 156 10.17 5.52 -13.82
C ASN A 156 11.13 4.99 -14.90
N SER A 157 10.61 4.28 -15.90
CA SER A 157 11.35 3.77 -17.05
C SER A 157 10.97 4.52 -18.32
N ALA A 158 11.88 5.33 -18.86
CA ALA A 158 11.66 6.08 -20.09
C ALA A 158 12.76 5.78 -21.12
N GLY A 159 12.35 5.28 -22.31
CA GLY A 159 13.29 5.00 -23.40
C GLY A 159 14.37 3.95 -23.06
N GLY A 160 14.08 3.03 -22.15
CA GLY A 160 15.03 2.02 -21.68
C GLY A 160 16.02 2.51 -20.61
N THR A 161 15.83 3.73 -20.08
CA THR A 161 16.62 4.27 -18.96
C THR A 161 15.72 4.43 -17.74
N SER A 162 16.18 3.98 -16.58
CA SER A 162 15.49 4.16 -15.29
C SER A 162 16.09 5.31 -14.49
N THR A 163 15.24 6.06 -13.77
CA THR A 163 15.67 7.12 -12.85
C THR A 163 15.91 6.65 -11.41
N GLY A 164 15.54 5.42 -11.10
CA GLY A 164 15.68 4.80 -9.77
C GLY A 164 15.81 3.28 -9.89
N SER A 165 15.40 2.56 -8.85
CA SER A 165 15.37 1.10 -8.91
C SER A 165 14.40 0.61 -9.99
N VAL A 166 14.71 -0.52 -10.63
CA VAL A 166 13.97 -1.04 -11.79
C VAL A 166 13.10 -2.20 -11.39
N GLU A 167 11.78 -2.05 -11.53
CA GLU A 167 10.83 -3.16 -11.51
C GLU A 167 10.68 -3.69 -12.95
N PRO A 168 10.95 -4.98 -13.23
CA PRO A 168 10.81 -5.54 -14.58
C PRO A 168 9.37 -5.68 -15.06
N ASP A 169 8.38 -5.46 -14.20
CA ASP A 169 6.97 -5.66 -14.52
C ASP A 169 6.27 -4.41 -15.11
N SER A 170 5.36 -4.67 -16.03
CA SER A 170 4.34 -3.73 -16.52
C SER A 170 2.99 -4.03 -15.87
N GLU A 171 2.06 -3.07 -15.88
CA GLU A 171 0.74 -3.23 -15.28
C GLU A 171 -0.41 -3.07 -16.27
N VAL A 172 -1.51 -3.80 -16.05
CA VAL A 172 -2.78 -3.56 -16.72
C VAL A 172 -3.94 -3.59 -15.72
N TYR A 173 -4.83 -2.61 -15.82
CA TYR A 173 -6.08 -2.56 -15.05
C TYR A 173 -7.26 -3.04 -15.88
N VAL A 174 -8.07 -3.93 -15.31
CA VAL A 174 -9.32 -4.44 -15.88
C VAL A 174 -10.50 -3.93 -15.06
N PRO A 175 -11.51 -3.27 -15.67
CA PRO A 175 -12.71 -2.84 -14.96
C PRO A 175 -13.61 -3.98 -14.49
N SER A 176 -14.54 -3.69 -13.59
CA SER A 176 -15.57 -4.63 -13.16
C SER A 176 -16.70 -4.77 -14.18
N ASP A 177 -17.25 -5.99 -14.30
CA ASP A 177 -18.55 -6.27 -14.90
C ASP A 177 -19.44 -7.03 -13.89
N PRO A 178 -20.37 -6.33 -13.22
CA PRO A 178 -21.27 -6.93 -12.25
C PRO A 178 -22.10 -8.10 -12.81
N ARG A 179 -22.32 -8.18 -14.13
CA ARG A 179 -23.08 -9.28 -14.77
C ARG A 179 -22.32 -10.61 -14.69
N PHE A 180 -21.00 -10.55 -14.61
CA PHE A 180 -20.12 -11.72 -14.46
C PHE A 180 -19.65 -11.92 -13.01
N GLY A 181 -20.06 -11.04 -12.09
CA GLY A 181 -19.76 -11.15 -10.67
C GLY A 181 -18.30 -10.88 -10.30
N THR A 182 -17.55 -10.16 -11.15
CA THR A 182 -16.19 -9.71 -10.81
C THR A 182 -16.25 -8.71 -9.65
N ALA A 183 -15.29 -8.79 -8.73
CA ALA A 183 -15.16 -7.81 -7.64
C ALA A 183 -14.95 -6.39 -8.17
N ASP A 184 -15.46 -5.37 -7.46
CA ASP A 184 -15.27 -3.98 -7.86
C ASP A 184 -13.96 -3.41 -7.31
N PHE A 185 -12.96 -3.33 -8.20
CA PHE A 185 -11.66 -2.72 -7.93
C PHE A 185 -11.51 -1.39 -8.67
N GLY A 186 -12.61 -0.65 -8.88
CA GLY A 186 -12.60 0.69 -9.47
C GLY A 186 -11.62 1.68 -8.81
N TRP A 187 -11.29 1.46 -7.54
CA TRP A 187 -10.29 2.24 -6.80
C TRP A 187 -8.84 1.99 -7.25
N GLN A 188 -8.56 0.94 -8.03
CA GLN A 188 -7.24 0.71 -8.65
C GLN A 188 -7.13 1.32 -10.05
N ALA A 189 -8.22 1.87 -10.61
CA ALA A 189 -8.25 2.32 -11.99
C ALA A 189 -7.26 3.46 -12.26
N PRO A 190 -6.57 3.47 -13.41
CA PRO A 190 -5.66 4.55 -13.78
C PRO A 190 -6.44 5.87 -13.94
N VAL A 191 -5.98 6.92 -13.28
CA VAL A 191 -6.61 8.24 -13.33
C VAL A 191 -6.15 9.01 -14.58
N ALA A 192 -6.80 10.10 -15.01
CA ALA A 192 -6.29 10.89 -16.15
C ALA A 192 -5.05 11.72 -15.75
N PRO A 193 -4.05 11.96 -16.62
CA PRO A 193 -2.80 12.65 -16.25
C PRO A 193 -2.96 13.97 -15.48
N GLY A 194 -3.92 14.82 -15.85
CA GLY A 194 -4.18 16.10 -15.16
C GLY A 194 -4.89 15.98 -13.79
N ARG A 195 -5.21 14.76 -13.36
CA ARG A 195 -5.88 14.45 -12.10
C ARG A 195 -5.06 13.48 -11.24
N ARG A 196 -3.88 13.07 -11.71
CA ARG A 196 -2.98 12.16 -10.99
C ARG A 196 -2.09 12.93 -10.02
N GLY A 197 -1.71 12.28 -8.94
CA GLY A 197 -0.58 12.69 -8.13
C GLY A 197 0.73 12.52 -8.91
N ARG A 198 1.81 13.07 -8.35
CA ARG A 198 3.13 13.01 -8.95
C ARG A 198 3.99 12.02 -8.19
N LEU A 199 4.50 11.02 -8.90
CA LEU A 199 5.52 10.08 -8.44
C LEU A 199 6.90 10.57 -8.88
N VAL A 200 7.89 10.47 -7.99
CA VAL A 200 9.30 10.75 -8.30
C VAL A 200 10.23 9.82 -7.56
N ASP A 201 11.30 9.41 -8.25
CA ASP A 201 12.48 8.85 -7.61
C ASP A 201 13.33 10.00 -7.06
N VAL A 202 13.78 9.84 -5.82
CA VAL A 202 14.74 10.72 -5.17
C VAL A 202 15.77 9.89 -4.42
N SER A 203 16.86 10.52 -4.00
CA SER A 203 17.80 9.93 -3.04
C SER A 203 18.04 10.89 -1.89
N TYR A 204 18.29 10.33 -0.72
CA TYR A 204 18.60 11.08 0.49
C TYR A 204 19.97 10.67 1.04
N PRO A 205 20.65 11.54 1.79
CA PRO A 205 21.85 11.17 2.52
C PRO A 205 21.53 10.11 3.57
N SER A 206 22.22 8.98 3.52
CA SER A 206 22.13 7.90 4.53
C SER A 206 23.55 7.40 4.80
N PRO A 207 24.20 7.88 5.88
CA PRO A 207 25.60 7.55 6.16
C PRO A 207 25.89 6.05 6.29
N GLN A 208 24.89 5.27 6.69
CA GLN A 208 25.00 3.83 6.90
C GLN A 208 24.66 3.02 5.65
N SER A 209 24.12 3.64 4.58
CA SER A 209 23.82 2.92 3.35
C SER A 209 25.09 2.38 2.71
N THR A 210 25.02 1.15 2.23
CA THR A 210 26.13 0.43 1.58
C THR A 210 25.99 0.36 0.06
N SER A 211 24.80 0.66 -0.48
CA SER A 211 24.50 0.54 -1.91
C SER A 211 23.45 1.57 -2.37
N PRO A 212 23.88 2.71 -2.94
CA PRO A 212 25.25 3.24 -2.96
C PRO A 212 25.72 3.71 -1.58
N ALA A 213 27.03 3.76 -1.35
CA ALA A 213 27.57 4.21 -0.06
C ALA A 213 27.20 5.68 0.24
N GLY A 214 26.60 5.94 1.40
CA GLY A 214 26.29 7.29 1.89
C GLY A 214 25.00 7.93 1.37
N THR A 215 24.27 7.28 0.45
CA THR A 215 22.98 7.77 -0.08
C THR A 215 22.04 6.61 -0.36
N HIS A 216 20.74 6.80 -0.20
CA HIS A 216 19.77 5.73 -0.35
C HIS A 216 18.52 6.20 -1.16
N PRO A 217 17.88 5.33 -1.96
CA PRO A 217 16.75 5.72 -2.81
C PRO A 217 15.42 5.77 -2.04
N LEU A 218 14.51 6.61 -2.52
CA LEU A 218 13.09 6.68 -2.14
C LEU A 218 12.25 6.95 -3.39
N ALA A 219 11.03 6.45 -3.40
CA ALA A 219 10.00 6.95 -4.29
C ALA A 219 8.99 7.79 -3.49
N VAL A 220 8.67 8.99 -3.97
CA VAL A 220 7.75 9.91 -3.29
C VAL A 220 6.56 10.22 -4.18
N TYR A 221 5.37 10.01 -3.63
CA TYR A 221 4.11 10.46 -4.19
C TYR A 221 3.67 11.76 -3.52
N THR A 222 3.36 12.78 -4.31
CA THR A 222 2.63 13.97 -3.86
C THR A 222 1.23 13.99 -4.47
N PRO A 223 0.19 14.40 -3.71
CA PRO A 223 -1.20 14.28 -4.14
C PRO A 223 -1.52 15.25 -5.30
N PRO A 224 -2.60 15.00 -6.07
CA PRO A 224 -3.07 15.95 -7.08
C PRO A 224 -3.25 17.35 -6.47
N GLY A 225 -2.65 18.36 -7.11
CA GLY A 225 -2.71 19.74 -6.62
C GLY A 225 -1.86 20.01 -5.37
N TYR A 226 -0.81 19.22 -5.12
CA TYR A 226 0.18 19.50 -4.08
C TYR A 226 0.67 20.96 -4.14
N ASP A 227 0.53 21.66 -3.02
CA ASP A 227 0.89 23.06 -2.87
C ASP A 227 1.82 23.21 -1.65
N PRO A 228 3.13 23.49 -1.86
CA PRO A 228 4.07 23.68 -0.76
C PRO A 228 3.83 24.97 0.04
N SER A 229 2.92 25.85 -0.40
CA SER A 229 2.58 27.12 0.23
C SER A 229 1.24 27.11 0.98
N ARG A 230 0.52 25.98 0.98
CA ARG A 230 -0.77 25.90 1.67
C ARG A 230 -0.61 26.10 3.18
N LYS A 231 -1.67 26.54 3.85
CA LYS A 231 -1.61 26.91 5.28
C LYS A 231 -1.27 25.74 6.23
N GLN A 232 -1.82 24.56 5.95
CA GLN A 232 -1.66 23.38 6.80
C GLN A 232 -0.70 22.42 6.14
N PRO A 233 0.27 21.82 6.85
CA PRO A 233 1.16 20.84 6.25
C PRO A 233 0.44 19.52 5.91
N TYR A 234 1.02 18.71 5.02
CA TYR A 234 0.51 17.39 4.63
C TYR A 234 0.87 16.32 5.65
N PRO A 235 -0.07 15.40 6.00
CA PRO A 235 0.30 14.18 6.67
C PRO A 235 1.12 13.28 5.73
N THR A 236 1.86 12.35 6.31
CA THR A 236 2.78 11.47 5.58
C THR A 236 2.52 10.00 5.88
N LEU A 237 2.41 9.18 4.83
CA LEU A 237 2.46 7.72 4.93
C LEU A 237 3.84 7.23 4.50
N TYR A 238 4.53 6.49 5.35
CA TYR A 238 5.77 5.77 5.02
C TYR A 238 5.41 4.32 4.71
N LEU A 239 5.85 3.83 3.57
CA LEU A 239 5.34 2.60 2.97
C LEU A 239 6.48 1.68 2.54
N SER A 240 6.61 0.53 3.22
CA SER A 240 7.72 -0.40 3.05
C SER A 240 7.36 -1.61 2.20
N HIS A 241 8.27 -2.00 1.29
CA HIS A 241 8.13 -3.17 0.40
C HIS A 241 8.42 -4.50 1.12
N GLY A 242 8.27 -5.61 0.39
CA GLY A 242 8.59 -6.96 0.87
C GLY A 242 10.02 -7.42 0.57
N GLY A 243 10.38 -8.64 0.98
CA GLY A 243 11.68 -9.21 0.62
C GLY A 243 11.80 -9.40 -0.89
N GLY A 244 12.97 -9.08 -1.48
CA GLY A 244 13.20 -9.14 -2.92
C GLY A 244 12.71 -7.91 -3.70
N GLY A 245 12.01 -7.01 -3.03
CA GLY A 245 11.47 -5.76 -3.57
C GLY A 245 12.38 -4.53 -3.37
N GLN A 246 11.83 -3.35 -3.63
CA GLN A 246 12.52 -2.05 -3.56
C GLN A 246 11.51 -0.87 -3.47
N GLU A 247 11.97 0.39 -3.47
CA GLU A 247 11.14 1.58 -3.20
C GLU A 247 10.02 1.82 -4.22
N VAL A 248 10.10 1.23 -5.42
CA VAL A 248 9.11 1.49 -6.47
C VAL A 248 7.95 0.50 -6.46
N ASP A 249 8.06 -0.64 -5.76
CA ASP A 249 7.10 -1.74 -5.93
C ASP A 249 5.67 -1.34 -5.58
N TRP A 250 5.48 -0.54 -4.53
CA TRP A 250 4.14 -0.06 -4.17
C TRP A 250 3.53 0.84 -5.24
N SER A 251 4.36 1.60 -5.96
CA SER A 251 3.93 2.47 -7.05
C SER A 251 3.76 1.75 -8.38
N THR A 252 4.44 0.60 -8.55
CA THR A 252 4.28 -0.28 -9.69
C THR A 252 3.30 -1.40 -9.32
N GLN A 253 3.78 -2.55 -8.86
CA GLN A 253 2.99 -3.72 -8.51
C GLN A 253 1.84 -3.40 -7.53
N GLY A 254 2.05 -2.52 -6.55
CA GLY A 254 1.05 -2.14 -5.55
C GLY A 254 -0.01 -1.13 -6.01
N ALA A 255 0.09 -0.57 -7.22
CA ALA A 255 -0.83 0.43 -7.78
C ALA A 255 -1.13 1.62 -6.84
N ALA A 256 -0.27 1.92 -5.85
CA ALA A 256 -0.56 2.83 -4.74
C ALA A 256 -0.93 4.24 -5.22
N GLY A 257 -0.27 4.71 -6.29
CA GLY A 257 -0.59 6.00 -6.91
C GLY A 257 -2.05 6.08 -7.38
N SER A 258 -2.54 5.06 -8.10
CA SER A 258 -3.93 4.99 -8.55
C SER A 258 -4.91 4.85 -7.38
N ILE A 259 -4.57 4.06 -6.36
CA ILE A 259 -5.37 3.90 -5.15
C ILE A 259 -5.56 5.24 -4.45
N LEU A 260 -4.46 5.95 -4.19
CA LEU A 260 -4.46 7.28 -3.57
C LEU A 260 -5.24 8.30 -4.40
N ASP A 261 -4.98 8.36 -5.71
CA ASP A 261 -5.66 9.32 -6.58
C ASP A 261 -7.18 9.13 -6.57
N ASN A 262 -7.67 7.88 -6.63
CA ASN A 262 -9.10 7.59 -6.61
C ASN A 262 -9.72 7.85 -5.23
N LEU A 263 -9.03 7.51 -4.13
CA LEU A 263 -9.53 7.74 -2.78
C LEU A 263 -9.56 9.23 -2.42
N ILE A 264 -8.56 10.01 -2.86
CA ILE A 264 -8.53 11.47 -2.72
C ILE A 264 -9.62 12.10 -3.57
N ALA A 265 -9.74 11.72 -4.85
CA ALA A 265 -10.75 12.26 -5.75
C ALA A 265 -12.19 11.96 -5.31
N SER A 266 -12.42 10.84 -4.62
CA SER A 266 -13.72 10.47 -4.05
C SER A 266 -13.97 11.02 -2.64
N GLY A 267 -13.00 11.76 -2.06
CA GLY A 267 -13.14 12.35 -0.73
C GLY A 267 -13.17 11.34 0.41
N LYS A 268 -12.68 10.11 0.18
CA LYS A 268 -12.57 9.06 1.21
C LYS A 268 -11.29 9.17 2.02
N VAL A 269 -10.28 9.83 1.46
CA VAL A 269 -8.96 10.03 2.04
C VAL A 269 -8.54 11.48 1.79
N GLN A 270 -7.88 12.09 2.77
CA GLN A 270 -7.36 13.44 2.61
C GLN A 270 -6.04 13.46 1.82
N PRO A 271 -5.71 14.57 1.12
CA PRO A 271 -4.42 14.70 0.45
C PRO A 271 -3.24 14.48 1.41
N MET A 272 -2.30 13.61 1.04
CA MET A 272 -1.12 13.25 1.84
C MET A 272 0.10 13.03 0.95
N VAL A 273 1.29 13.15 1.51
CA VAL A 273 2.54 12.71 0.86
C VAL A 273 2.80 11.26 1.23
N VAL A 274 3.15 10.42 0.26
CA VAL A 274 3.51 9.01 0.52
C VAL A 274 4.97 8.79 0.16
N VAL A 275 5.71 8.21 1.11
CA VAL A 275 7.15 7.98 1.04
C VAL A 275 7.37 6.47 1.01
N MET A 276 7.71 5.96 -0.17
CA MET A 276 8.03 4.55 -0.35
C MET A 276 9.53 4.36 -0.14
N THR A 277 9.86 3.56 0.86
CA THR A 277 11.20 3.40 1.42
C THR A 277 11.87 2.15 0.87
N ASN A 278 13.21 2.16 0.74
CA ASN A 278 14.01 0.97 0.46
C ASN A 278 14.77 0.54 1.73
N PHE A 279 14.91 -0.76 1.98
CA PHE A 279 15.75 -1.27 3.07
C PHE A 279 17.00 -2.03 2.60
N ASN A 280 17.17 -2.23 1.30
CA ASN A 280 18.25 -3.03 0.73
C ASN A 280 19.59 -2.34 0.91
N GLY A 281 20.56 -3.02 1.52
CA GLY A 281 21.89 -2.42 1.73
C GLY A 281 21.95 -1.43 2.90
N LEU A 282 20.95 -1.42 3.77
CA LEU A 282 21.07 -0.88 5.12
C LEU A 282 21.62 -1.96 6.09
N PRO A 283 22.53 -1.62 7.02
CA PRO A 283 23.05 -2.56 8.01
C PRO A 283 22.03 -2.84 9.13
N ASP A 284 22.38 -3.75 10.05
CA ASP A 284 21.67 -3.97 11.32
C ASP A 284 20.18 -4.37 11.24
N GLY A 285 19.74 -4.86 10.07
CA GLY A 285 18.43 -5.50 9.90
C GLY A 285 17.26 -4.56 10.20
N ASN A 286 16.30 -5.02 11.03
CA ASN A 286 15.08 -4.24 11.30
C ASN A 286 15.41 -2.93 12.00
N GLU A 287 16.32 -2.97 12.97
CA GLU A 287 16.64 -1.81 13.80
C GLU A 287 17.45 -0.78 13.00
N GLY A 288 18.41 -1.21 12.17
CA GLY A 288 19.13 -0.30 11.28
C GLY A 288 18.21 0.43 10.30
N TYR A 289 17.21 -0.27 9.74
CA TYR A 289 16.16 0.36 8.94
C TYR A 289 15.32 1.35 9.76
N ALA A 290 14.89 0.98 10.97
CA ALA A 290 14.12 1.88 11.83
C ALA A 290 14.90 3.17 12.12
N GLN A 291 16.19 3.05 12.47
CA GLN A 291 17.05 4.20 12.70
C GLN A 291 17.22 5.05 11.44
N ASP A 292 17.39 4.45 10.27
CA ASP A 292 17.49 5.20 9.02
C ASP A 292 16.20 5.97 8.70
N VAL A 293 15.02 5.36 8.90
CA VAL A 293 13.74 6.07 8.75
C VAL A 293 13.64 7.26 9.71
N LEU A 294 13.95 7.04 10.99
CA LEU A 294 13.78 8.05 12.03
C LEU A 294 14.80 9.19 11.93
N GLN A 295 16.05 8.88 11.58
CA GLN A 295 17.16 9.83 11.63
C GLN A 295 17.48 10.46 10.27
N ASN A 296 17.13 9.81 9.16
CA ASN A 296 17.50 10.27 7.81
C ASN A 296 16.27 10.54 6.93
N VAL A 297 15.35 9.56 6.80
CA VAL A 297 14.19 9.71 5.89
C VAL A 297 13.22 10.79 6.37
N ILE A 298 12.74 10.72 7.62
CA ILE A 298 11.79 11.70 8.16
C ILE A 298 12.37 13.14 8.08
N PRO A 299 13.61 13.41 8.53
CA PRO A 299 14.20 14.74 8.40
C PRO A 299 14.35 15.21 6.95
N TYR A 300 14.74 14.33 6.02
CA TYR A 300 14.81 14.65 4.60
C TYR A 300 13.43 15.05 4.07
N VAL A 301 12.39 14.25 4.33
CA VAL A 301 11.04 14.54 3.83
C VAL A 301 10.52 15.87 4.38
N GLN A 302 10.73 16.15 5.68
CA GLN A 302 10.35 17.43 6.30
C GLN A 302 11.11 18.64 5.71
N ALA A 303 12.34 18.45 5.26
CA ALA A 303 13.14 19.52 4.65
C ALA A 303 12.77 19.80 3.18
N HIS A 304 12.24 18.81 2.47
CA HIS A 304 12.00 18.87 1.02
C HIS A 304 10.51 18.98 0.64
N TYR A 305 9.60 18.64 1.55
CA TYR A 305 8.15 18.69 1.33
C TYR A 305 7.44 19.44 2.46
N HIS A 306 6.29 20.06 2.17
CA HIS A 306 5.49 20.78 3.15
C HIS A 306 4.65 19.82 4.00
N VAL A 307 5.33 19.02 4.82
CA VAL A 307 4.74 17.96 5.64
C VAL A 307 4.77 18.29 7.12
N SER A 308 3.90 17.64 7.89
CA SER A 308 3.82 17.84 9.34
C SER A 308 5.00 17.16 10.03
N ALA A 309 5.45 17.74 11.16
CA ALA A 309 6.47 17.15 12.01
C ALA A 309 5.89 16.28 13.14
N ASP A 310 4.57 16.34 13.35
CA ASP A 310 3.89 15.67 14.46
C ASP A 310 3.68 14.18 14.18
N ALA A 311 3.91 13.33 15.18
CA ALA A 311 3.71 11.89 15.03
C ALA A 311 2.26 11.53 14.69
N ALA A 312 1.28 12.30 15.19
CA ALA A 312 -0.14 12.13 14.86
C ALA A 312 -0.45 12.36 13.37
N ASP A 313 0.47 12.97 12.62
CA ASP A 313 0.39 13.17 11.17
C ASP A 313 1.27 12.21 10.37
N ARG A 314 1.85 11.20 11.04
CA ARG A 314 2.66 10.17 10.39
C ARG A 314 2.00 8.80 10.55
N ALA A 315 1.91 8.09 9.43
CA ALA A 315 1.51 6.69 9.37
C ALA A 315 2.67 5.85 8.82
N PHE A 316 2.79 4.61 9.30
CA PHE A 316 3.70 3.62 8.73
C PHE A 316 2.91 2.39 8.28
N ALA A 317 3.25 1.85 7.11
CA ALA A 317 2.69 0.60 6.62
C ALA A 317 3.76 -0.25 5.93
N GLY A 318 3.63 -1.58 5.98
CA GLY A 318 4.56 -2.45 5.28
C GLY A 318 4.05 -3.88 5.11
N LEU A 319 4.51 -4.53 4.05
CA LEU A 319 4.15 -5.91 3.70
C LEU A 319 5.30 -6.89 3.94
N SER A 320 5.03 -8.12 4.39
CA SER A 320 6.05 -9.19 4.51
C SER A 320 7.27 -8.75 5.33
N ALA A 321 8.47 -8.68 4.74
CA ALA A 321 9.66 -8.12 5.37
C ALA A 321 9.45 -6.66 5.83
N GLY A 322 8.72 -5.84 5.06
CA GLY A 322 8.27 -4.50 5.45
C GLY A 322 7.29 -4.54 6.62
N GLY A 323 6.47 -5.59 6.75
CA GLY A 323 5.65 -5.85 7.94
C GLY A 323 6.51 -6.13 9.18
N SER A 324 7.62 -6.87 9.02
CA SER A 324 8.61 -7.02 10.10
C SER A 324 9.24 -5.68 10.51
N ARG A 325 9.47 -4.77 9.54
CA ARG A 325 9.97 -3.42 9.84
C ARG A 325 8.91 -2.57 10.54
N ALA A 326 7.65 -2.69 10.11
CA ALA A 326 6.51 -2.05 10.77
C ALA A 326 6.44 -2.49 12.23
N ASN A 327 6.63 -3.78 12.52
CA ASN A 327 6.64 -4.31 13.89
C ASN A 327 7.77 -3.74 14.75
N THR A 328 8.99 -3.64 14.26
CA THR A 328 10.07 -2.98 15.01
C THR A 328 9.74 -1.52 15.31
N LEU A 329 9.22 -0.76 14.34
CA LEU A 329 8.77 0.61 14.60
C LEU A 329 7.55 0.68 15.54
N LEU A 330 6.66 -0.31 15.49
CA LEU A 330 5.44 -0.37 16.30
C LEU A 330 5.74 -0.68 17.76
N PHE A 331 6.61 -1.66 18.04
CA PHE A 331 6.86 -2.15 19.39
C PHE A 331 8.03 -1.47 20.09
N ASP A 332 9.03 -0.99 19.34
CA ASP A 332 10.26 -0.42 19.91
C ASP A 332 10.35 1.10 19.73
N HIS A 333 9.62 1.66 18.75
CA HIS A 333 9.62 3.09 18.43
C HIS A 333 8.20 3.67 18.28
N THR A 334 7.24 3.16 19.06
CA THR A 334 5.78 3.39 18.90
C THR A 334 5.38 4.86 18.73
N SER A 335 6.04 5.78 19.44
CA SER A 335 5.70 7.20 19.44
C SER A 335 6.10 7.96 18.17
N ALA A 336 6.82 7.32 17.25
CA ALA A 336 7.24 7.93 15.99
C ALA A 336 6.08 8.14 15.02
N PHE A 337 5.03 7.31 15.09
CA PHE A 337 3.89 7.33 14.19
C PHE A 337 2.58 7.20 14.97
N GLY A 338 1.53 7.89 14.53
CA GLY A 338 0.20 7.79 15.12
C GLY A 338 -0.60 6.61 14.59
N TYR A 339 -0.20 6.06 13.44
CA TYR A 339 -0.90 5.00 12.74
C TYR A 339 0.05 3.94 12.20
N TYR A 340 -0.33 2.67 12.32
CA TYR A 340 0.42 1.54 11.78
C TYR A 340 -0.49 0.59 11.00
N SER A 341 0.05 0.04 9.91
CA SER A 341 -0.51 -1.12 9.22
C SER A 341 0.57 -2.19 9.03
N VAL A 342 0.30 -3.38 9.55
CA VAL A 342 1.17 -4.55 9.47
C VAL A 342 0.51 -5.58 8.55
N MET A 343 1.05 -5.76 7.34
CA MET A 343 0.45 -6.57 6.29
C MET A 343 1.27 -7.85 6.06
N SER A 344 0.66 -9.03 6.22
CA SER A 344 1.30 -10.35 6.02
C SER A 344 2.70 -10.44 6.65
N THR A 345 2.84 -10.18 7.96
CA THR A 345 4.17 -9.93 8.55
C THR A 345 5.13 -11.11 8.41
N GLY A 346 6.35 -10.82 7.98
CA GLY A 346 7.44 -11.79 7.89
C GLY A 346 8.02 -12.19 9.25
N GLY A 347 7.66 -11.47 10.32
CA GLY A 347 8.20 -11.65 11.67
C GLY A 347 8.21 -10.35 12.47
N GLY A 348 9.21 -10.18 13.34
CA GLY A 348 9.33 -8.99 14.19
C GLY A 348 8.27 -8.90 15.31
N VAL A 349 7.39 -9.89 15.43
CA VAL A 349 6.40 -9.98 16.51
C VAL A 349 7.11 -10.40 17.80
N PRO A 350 7.05 -9.60 18.87
CA PRO A 350 7.67 -9.97 20.14
C PRO A 350 6.90 -11.12 20.81
N THR A 351 7.58 -11.89 21.67
CA THR A 351 6.93 -13.00 22.40
C THR A 351 6.02 -12.50 23.52
N THR A 352 6.34 -11.35 24.10
CA THR A 352 5.54 -10.67 25.13
C THR A 352 5.60 -9.17 24.91
N VAL A 353 4.58 -8.45 25.41
CA VAL A 353 4.57 -7.00 25.46
C VAL A 353 4.65 -6.53 26.91
N THR A 354 5.48 -5.53 27.18
CA THR A 354 5.59 -4.93 28.50
C THR A 354 4.41 -4.00 28.78
N PRO A 355 4.08 -3.70 30.05
CA PRO A 355 3.03 -2.72 30.38
C PRO A 355 3.26 -1.33 29.75
N ALA A 356 4.52 -0.93 29.59
CA ALA A 356 4.88 0.33 28.93
C ALA A 356 4.56 0.29 27.43
N GLN A 357 4.86 -0.82 26.74
CA GLN A 357 4.48 -1.01 25.34
C GLN A 357 2.96 -1.06 25.18
N VAL A 358 2.23 -1.75 26.07
CA VAL A 358 0.75 -1.75 26.04
C VAL A 358 0.20 -0.33 26.14
N ALA A 359 0.69 0.47 27.09
CA ALA A 359 0.27 1.87 27.21
C ALA A 359 0.62 2.72 25.98
N ALA A 360 1.77 2.49 25.36
CA ALA A 360 2.16 3.17 24.13
C ALA A 360 1.27 2.78 22.95
N LEU A 361 0.99 1.47 22.78
CA LEU A 361 0.14 0.95 21.72
C LEU A 361 -1.32 1.41 21.89
N ASP A 362 -1.84 1.47 23.11
CA ASP A 362 -3.19 1.97 23.41
C ASP A 362 -3.36 3.47 23.11
N SER A 363 -2.25 4.21 23.01
CA SER A 363 -2.25 5.63 22.62
C SER A 363 -2.27 5.87 21.11
N LEU A 364 -2.14 4.82 20.29
CA LEU A 364 -2.18 4.93 18.84
C LEU A 364 -3.56 5.38 18.37
N SER A 365 -3.55 6.17 17.29
CA SER A 365 -4.78 6.63 16.65
C SER A 365 -5.38 5.59 15.70
N GLY A 366 -4.58 4.61 15.25
CA GLY A 366 -5.08 3.44 14.52
C GLY A 366 -4.00 2.39 14.31
N LEU A 367 -4.38 1.12 14.47
CA LEU A 367 -3.52 -0.04 14.23
C LEU A 367 -4.31 -1.05 13.39
N GLN A 368 -3.80 -1.40 12.22
CA GLN A 368 -4.32 -2.45 11.36
C GLN A 368 -3.32 -3.61 11.32
N VAL A 369 -3.79 -4.84 11.51
CA VAL A 369 -2.98 -6.06 11.39
C VAL A 369 -3.74 -7.05 10.51
N GLY A 370 -3.16 -7.41 9.37
CA GLY A 370 -3.88 -8.12 8.31
C GLY A 370 -2.99 -8.97 7.42
N GLY A 371 -3.60 -9.67 6.48
CA GLY A 371 -2.91 -10.58 5.56
C GLY A 371 -3.85 -11.50 4.79
N GLY A 372 -3.28 -12.33 3.93
CA GLY A 372 -4.02 -13.36 3.20
C GLY A 372 -4.46 -14.50 4.11
N LEU A 373 -5.72 -14.91 4.00
CA LEU A 373 -6.27 -16.06 4.73
C LEU A 373 -5.61 -17.37 4.30
N GLN A 374 -5.07 -17.43 3.08
CA GLN A 374 -4.32 -18.55 2.54
C GLN A 374 -2.81 -18.26 2.50
N ASP A 375 -2.34 -17.21 3.16
CA ASP A 375 -0.91 -16.87 3.17
C ASP A 375 -0.06 -17.99 3.82
N PRO A 376 1.01 -18.49 3.17
CA PRO A 376 1.92 -19.49 3.74
C PRO A 376 2.55 -19.07 5.08
N ILE A 377 2.68 -17.76 5.34
CA ILE A 377 3.22 -17.22 6.60
C ILE A 377 2.15 -16.64 7.53
N ARG A 378 0.87 -16.96 7.30
CA ARG A 378 -0.28 -16.49 8.11
C ARG A 378 -0.10 -16.69 9.62
N ALA A 379 0.64 -17.71 10.05
CA ALA A 379 0.92 -17.98 11.45
C ALA A 379 1.53 -16.77 12.18
N ASN A 380 2.35 -15.97 11.50
CA ASN A 380 2.94 -14.77 12.07
C ASN A 380 1.89 -13.70 12.37
N THR A 381 1.06 -13.35 11.36
CA THR A 381 -0.04 -12.38 11.52
C THR A 381 -1.01 -12.84 12.61
N LEU A 382 -1.39 -14.12 12.62
CA LEU A 382 -2.29 -14.65 13.65
C LEU A 382 -1.66 -14.58 15.05
N GLY A 383 -0.35 -14.87 15.17
CA GLY A 383 0.37 -14.75 16.43
C GLY A 383 0.39 -13.31 16.97
N GLU A 384 0.56 -12.32 16.08
CA GLU A 384 0.49 -10.90 16.45
C GLU A 384 -0.90 -10.49 16.91
N GLN A 385 -1.94 -10.88 16.17
CA GLN A 385 -3.34 -10.62 16.54
C GLN A 385 -3.69 -11.23 17.91
N GLN A 386 -3.20 -12.45 18.18
CA GLN A 386 -3.38 -13.11 19.48
C GLN A 386 -2.63 -12.38 20.60
N LEU A 387 -1.39 -11.93 20.35
CA LEU A 387 -0.60 -11.16 21.31
C LEU A 387 -1.31 -9.86 21.69
N LEU A 388 -1.76 -9.08 20.69
CA LEU A 388 -2.45 -7.80 20.90
C LEU A 388 -3.78 -8.00 21.64
N THR A 389 -4.56 -9.03 21.24
CA THR A 389 -5.80 -9.40 21.93
C THR A 389 -5.55 -9.77 23.39
N GLY A 390 -4.54 -10.60 23.66
CA GLY A 390 -4.18 -11.02 25.02
C GLY A 390 -3.68 -9.87 25.89
N ALA A 391 -3.09 -8.84 25.28
CA ALA A 391 -2.64 -7.63 25.95
C ALA A 391 -3.73 -6.56 26.11
N GLY A 392 -4.90 -6.74 25.52
CA GLY A 392 -5.99 -5.76 25.53
C GLY A 392 -5.73 -4.53 24.64
N VAL A 393 -4.81 -4.63 23.68
CA VAL A 393 -4.50 -3.54 22.74
C VAL A 393 -5.51 -3.56 21.59
N PRO A 394 -6.22 -2.45 21.31
CA PRO A 394 -7.16 -2.38 20.21
C PRO A 394 -6.43 -2.35 18.86
N PHE A 395 -6.92 -3.16 17.91
CA PHE A 395 -6.48 -3.14 16.51
C PHE A 395 -7.63 -3.54 15.58
N THR A 396 -7.48 -3.25 14.30
CA THR A 396 -8.36 -3.71 13.22
C THR A 396 -7.75 -4.95 12.58
N ASP A 397 -8.44 -6.08 12.69
CA ASP A 397 -8.13 -7.29 11.91
C ASP A 397 -8.59 -7.09 10.46
N ASP A 398 -7.64 -7.19 9.53
CA ASP A 398 -7.90 -7.09 8.10
C ASP A 398 -7.40 -8.34 7.37
N SER A 399 -8.06 -9.46 7.63
CA SER A 399 -7.77 -10.74 6.99
C SER A 399 -8.67 -10.97 5.77
N VAL A 400 -8.09 -11.06 4.58
CA VAL A 400 -8.82 -11.20 3.30
C VAL A 400 -8.45 -12.48 2.57
N ASN A 401 -9.30 -12.97 1.67
CA ASN A 401 -8.95 -14.13 0.83
C ASN A 401 -7.75 -13.79 -0.08
N GLY A 402 -6.83 -14.72 -0.22
CA GLY A 402 -5.57 -14.57 -0.96
C GLY A 402 -4.38 -15.20 -0.23
N GLY A 403 -3.26 -15.36 -0.96
CA GLY A 403 -2.00 -15.87 -0.45
C GLY A 403 -1.04 -14.73 -0.08
N HIS A 404 0.23 -14.87 -0.47
CA HIS A 404 1.30 -13.92 -0.20
C HIS A 404 1.60 -13.05 -1.43
N GLU A 405 0.59 -12.35 -1.97
CA GLU A 405 0.68 -11.63 -3.25
C GLU A 405 0.19 -10.17 -3.19
N TRP A 406 0.57 -9.38 -4.19
CA TRP A 406 0.15 -7.97 -4.34
C TRP A 406 -1.36 -7.78 -4.40
N TYR A 407 -2.10 -8.77 -4.90
CA TYR A 407 -3.57 -8.75 -4.84
C TYR A 407 -4.09 -8.46 -3.42
N VAL A 408 -3.53 -9.14 -2.41
CA VAL A 408 -3.89 -8.95 -1.00
C VAL A 408 -3.42 -7.58 -0.51
N TRP A 409 -2.16 -7.22 -0.76
CA TRP A 409 -1.58 -6.00 -0.21
C TRP A 409 -2.21 -4.72 -0.79
N ARG A 410 -2.69 -4.75 -2.04
CA ARG A 410 -3.50 -3.69 -2.65
C ARG A 410 -4.80 -3.45 -1.87
N ILE A 411 -5.46 -4.51 -1.41
CA ILE A 411 -6.69 -4.44 -0.61
C ILE A 411 -6.39 -3.88 0.78
N LEU A 412 -5.38 -4.42 1.47
CA LEU A 412 -5.01 -3.98 2.82
C LEU A 412 -4.60 -2.50 2.86
N LEU A 413 -3.85 -2.02 1.84
CA LEU A 413 -3.51 -0.60 1.71
C LEU A 413 -4.77 0.26 1.51
N HIS A 414 -5.68 -0.16 0.62
CA HIS A 414 -6.93 0.55 0.42
C HIS A 414 -7.75 0.66 1.72
N ASP A 415 -7.89 -0.45 2.45
CA ASP A 415 -8.69 -0.52 3.67
C ASP A 415 -8.03 0.26 4.82
N PHE A 416 -6.70 0.26 4.89
CA PHE A 416 -5.95 1.10 5.83
C PHE A 416 -6.19 2.59 5.58
N LEU A 417 -6.02 3.01 4.33
CA LEU A 417 -6.19 4.41 3.92
C LEU A 417 -7.63 4.87 4.16
N ALA A 418 -8.61 4.08 3.71
CA ALA A 418 -10.02 4.45 3.76
C ALA A 418 -10.66 4.27 5.16
N GLY A 419 -10.09 3.40 6.00
CA GLY A 419 -10.67 3.01 7.29
C GLY A 419 -9.95 3.57 8.53
N GLN A 420 -8.63 3.78 8.47
CA GLN A 420 -7.81 4.03 9.67
C GLN A 420 -6.94 5.28 9.56
N ALA A 421 -6.12 5.37 8.51
CA ALA A 421 -5.07 6.38 8.41
C ALA A 421 -5.64 7.81 8.46
N PHE A 422 -5.19 8.58 9.47
CA PHE A 422 -5.57 9.98 9.68
C PHE A 422 -7.06 10.23 9.89
N LYS A 423 -7.85 9.21 10.23
CA LYS A 423 -9.31 9.36 10.43
C LYS A 423 -9.70 9.66 11.87
N ALA A 424 -8.79 9.47 12.82
CA ALA A 424 -9.12 9.58 14.23
C ALA A 424 -9.62 10.99 14.61
N THR A 425 -10.63 11.04 15.48
CA THR A 425 -11.12 12.28 16.08
C THR A 425 -11.19 12.17 17.59
N SER A 426 -11.10 13.30 18.26
CA SER A 426 -11.45 13.44 19.67
C SER A 426 -12.75 14.22 19.80
N THR A 427 -13.61 13.78 20.72
CA THR A 427 -14.79 14.55 21.16
C THR A 427 -14.54 14.98 22.60
N SER A 428 -14.82 16.23 22.93
CA SER A 428 -14.85 16.75 24.30
C SER A 428 -16.20 17.37 24.58
N VAL A 429 -16.65 17.36 25.84
CA VAL A 429 -17.96 17.91 26.26
C VAL A 429 -17.75 18.88 27.40
N ALA A 430 -18.31 20.07 27.26
CA ALA A 430 -18.28 21.11 28.28
C ALA A 430 -19.69 21.63 28.58
N ALA A 431 -19.92 21.91 29.86
CA ALA A 431 -21.16 22.45 30.39
C ALA A 431 -21.05 23.97 30.63
N GLY A 432 -21.99 24.74 30.11
CA GLY A 432 -22.17 26.15 30.44
C GLY A 432 -23.33 26.34 31.41
N SER A 433 -23.08 26.98 32.54
CA SER A 433 -24.11 27.29 33.54
C SER A 433 -24.86 28.58 33.19
N GLY A 434 -26.19 28.52 33.20
CA GLY A 434 -27.10 29.64 33.05
C GLY A 434 -28.24 29.55 34.06
N ARG A 435 -28.80 30.69 34.50
CA ARG A 435 -29.93 30.69 35.45
C ARG A 435 -31.17 30.07 34.77
N GLY A 436 -31.52 28.84 35.16
CA GLY A 436 -32.76 28.15 34.72
C GLY A 436 -32.69 27.43 33.37
N SER A 437 -31.58 27.53 32.64
CA SER A 437 -31.28 26.73 31.44
C SER A 437 -29.76 26.56 31.34
N GLY A 438 -29.32 25.34 31.01
CA GLY A 438 -27.91 25.01 30.77
C GLY A 438 -27.62 24.90 29.28
N THR A 439 -26.34 25.03 28.92
CA THR A 439 -25.87 24.65 27.57
C THR A 439 -24.85 23.55 27.70
N VAL A 440 -24.90 22.58 26.80
CA VAL A 440 -23.84 21.59 26.63
C VAL A 440 -23.23 21.80 25.26
N THR A 441 -21.92 21.93 25.21
CA THR A 441 -21.19 22.04 23.95
C THR A 441 -20.25 20.86 23.81
N ALA A 442 -20.41 20.10 22.74
CA ALA A 442 -19.41 19.14 22.30
C ALA A 442 -18.47 19.80 21.30
N ARG A 443 -17.17 19.58 21.43
CA ARG A 443 -16.17 19.96 20.42
C ARG A 443 -15.54 18.71 19.84
N VAL A 444 -15.46 18.66 18.53
CA VAL A 444 -14.87 17.56 17.76
C VAL A 444 -13.64 18.08 17.03
N ALA A 445 -12.51 17.41 17.22
CA ALA A 445 -11.25 17.76 16.58
C ALA A 445 -10.65 16.53 15.88
N ALA A 446 -10.10 16.72 14.68
CA ALA A 446 -9.28 15.71 14.02
C ALA A 446 -7.95 15.53 14.76
N ALA A 447 -7.43 14.30 14.81
CA ALA A 447 -6.11 14.02 15.37
C ALA A 447 -4.97 14.42 14.42
N SER A 448 -5.25 14.45 13.11
CA SER A 448 -4.31 14.80 12.05
C SER A 448 -4.66 16.15 11.42
N THR A 449 -3.65 16.84 10.89
CA THR A 449 -3.75 17.93 9.93
C THR A 449 -4.68 17.54 8.78
N GLY A 450 -5.63 18.42 8.47
CA GLY A 450 -6.66 18.09 7.48
C GLY A 450 -7.89 18.99 7.51
N PRO A 451 -8.90 18.68 6.69
CA PRO A 451 -10.22 19.29 6.77
C PRO A 451 -10.83 19.09 8.17
N ALA A 452 -11.56 20.08 8.67
CA ALA A 452 -12.22 19.95 9.96
C ALA A 452 -13.37 18.91 9.90
N PRO A 453 -13.63 18.15 10.99
CA PRO A 453 -14.75 17.23 11.06
C PRO A 453 -16.11 17.91 10.81
N THR A 454 -16.94 17.25 10.02
CA THR A 454 -18.29 17.71 9.64
C THR A 454 -19.36 16.72 10.08
N GLY A 455 -20.64 17.04 9.89
CA GLY A 455 -21.75 16.15 10.27
C GLY A 455 -22.41 16.55 11.58
N THR A 456 -22.72 15.57 12.43
CA THR A 456 -23.58 15.77 13.61
C THR A 456 -23.05 15.08 14.86
N VAL A 457 -23.41 15.64 16.02
CA VAL A 457 -23.18 15.03 17.33
C VAL A 457 -24.53 14.66 17.95
N ARG A 458 -24.67 13.42 18.39
CA ARG A 458 -25.79 12.95 19.20
C ARG A 458 -25.46 13.17 20.68
N PHE A 459 -26.17 14.08 21.33
CA PHE A 459 -26.16 14.23 22.77
C PHE A 459 -27.17 13.28 23.40
N THR A 460 -26.82 12.62 24.49
CA THR A 460 -27.73 11.87 25.36
C THR A 460 -27.63 12.45 26.76
N VAL A 461 -28.73 13.02 27.26
CA VAL A 461 -28.85 13.64 28.59
C VAL A 461 -29.97 12.93 29.34
N ASP A 462 -29.64 12.28 30.45
CA ASP A 462 -30.58 11.47 31.26
C ASP A 462 -31.45 10.52 30.41
N GLY A 463 -30.83 9.88 29.41
CA GLY A 463 -31.49 8.93 28.51
C GLY A 463 -32.22 9.54 27.31
N ARG A 464 -32.42 10.87 27.26
CA ARG A 464 -33.01 11.54 26.09
C ARG A 464 -31.93 11.94 25.10
N SER A 465 -32.13 11.60 23.83
CA SER A 465 -31.16 11.90 22.78
C SER A 465 -31.59 13.05 21.88
N THR A 466 -30.66 13.93 21.52
CA THR A 466 -30.85 15.02 20.56
C THR A 466 -29.63 15.15 19.66
N THR A 467 -29.85 15.23 18.36
CA THR A 467 -28.77 15.37 17.37
C THR A 467 -28.62 16.83 16.97
N VAL A 468 -27.39 17.34 17.03
CA VAL A 468 -27.04 18.72 16.70
C VAL A 468 -25.94 18.73 15.65
N ARG A 469 -26.06 19.60 14.65
CA ARG A 469 -25.06 19.76 13.58
C ARG A 469 -23.80 20.43 14.11
N LEU A 470 -22.63 19.98 13.62
CA LEU A 470 -21.36 20.68 13.85
C LEU A 470 -21.32 21.99 13.07
N VAL A 471 -20.92 23.06 13.77
CA VAL A 471 -20.60 24.37 13.20
C VAL A 471 -19.21 24.74 13.73
N HIS A 472 -18.24 24.87 12.83
CA HIS A 472 -16.84 25.17 13.16
C HIS A 472 -16.27 24.23 14.25
N GLY A 473 -16.52 22.92 14.13
CA GLY A 473 -16.03 21.91 15.07
C GLY A 473 -16.76 21.83 16.41
N ALA A 474 -17.87 22.57 16.59
CA ALA A 474 -18.66 22.54 17.82
C ALA A 474 -20.15 22.26 17.54
N ALA A 475 -20.79 21.52 18.44
CA ALA A 475 -22.23 21.33 18.48
C ALA A 475 -22.74 21.75 19.86
N THR A 476 -23.75 22.63 19.92
CA THR A 476 -24.27 23.16 21.19
C THR A 476 -25.75 22.82 21.35
N LEU A 477 -26.06 22.09 22.41
CA LEU A 477 -27.42 21.75 22.83
C LEU A 477 -27.84 22.64 24.00
N LYS A 478 -29.03 23.25 23.90
CA LYS A 478 -29.70 23.85 25.06
C LYS A 478 -30.40 22.74 25.84
N VAL A 479 -30.16 22.68 27.14
CA VAL A 479 -30.80 21.72 28.04
C VAL A 479 -31.54 22.45 29.16
N GLU A 480 -32.79 22.07 29.34
CA GLU A 480 -33.55 22.42 30.53
C GLU A 480 -33.19 21.41 31.61
N VAL A 481 -32.28 21.81 32.51
CA VAL A 481 -31.83 20.95 33.61
C VAL A 481 -32.52 21.43 34.89
N PRO A 482 -33.28 20.56 35.61
CA PRO A 482 -33.83 20.90 36.92
C PRO A 482 -32.74 21.35 37.89
N ARG A 483 -33.05 22.22 38.85
CA ARG A 483 -32.09 22.61 39.89
C ARG A 483 -31.77 21.42 40.80
N GLY A 484 -30.55 20.90 40.71
CA GLY A 484 -29.99 19.89 41.61
C GLY A 484 -29.99 18.47 41.03
N GLY A 485 -28.92 17.72 41.32
CA GLY A 485 -28.63 16.40 40.76
C GLY A 485 -27.47 16.47 39.76
N GLY A 486 -26.57 15.47 39.76
CA GLY A 486 -25.51 15.36 38.76
C GLY A 486 -26.07 14.69 37.51
N HIS A 487 -26.11 15.39 36.38
CA HIS A 487 -26.70 14.86 35.14
C HIS A 487 -25.61 14.32 34.23
N SER A 488 -25.74 13.09 33.74
CA SER A 488 -24.75 12.52 32.82
C SER A 488 -25.07 12.96 31.40
N VAL A 489 -24.07 13.51 30.72
CA VAL A 489 -24.16 13.89 29.30
C VAL A 489 -23.15 13.11 28.50
N THR A 490 -23.64 12.36 27.53
CA THR A 490 -22.80 11.68 26.54
C THR A 490 -22.95 12.40 25.20
N ALA A 491 -21.85 12.80 24.58
CA ALA A 491 -21.82 13.27 23.20
C ALA A 491 -21.15 12.22 22.32
N VAL A 492 -21.81 11.85 21.22
CA VAL A 492 -21.31 10.88 20.23
C VAL A 492 -21.26 11.55 18.87
N TYR A 493 -20.06 11.74 18.35
CA TYR A 493 -19.82 12.08 16.95
C TYR A 493 -19.82 10.79 16.11
N SER A 494 -20.65 10.75 15.06
CA SER A 494 -20.79 9.55 14.22
C SER A 494 -19.69 9.36 13.18
N GLY A 495 -18.84 10.37 12.97
CA GLY A 495 -17.91 10.41 11.85
C GLY A 495 -18.50 11.07 10.61
N ASP A 496 -17.64 11.22 9.60
CA ASP A 496 -17.96 11.61 8.23
C ASP A 496 -17.09 10.80 7.23
N ALA A 497 -17.03 11.22 5.96
CA ALA A 497 -16.25 10.49 4.95
C ALA A 497 -14.74 10.40 5.26
N LEU A 498 -14.20 11.43 5.92
CA LEU A 498 -12.77 11.55 6.25
C LEU A 498 -12.46 11.20 7.71
N HIS A 499 -13.47 11.24 8.59
CA HIS A 499 -13.26 11.13 10.02
C HIS A 499 -14.06 9.99 10.65
N SER A 500 -13.39 9.22 11.50
CA SER A 500 -14.01 8.22 12.35
C SER A 500 -14.78 8.88 13.51
N GLY A 501 -15.82 8.21 13.96
CA GLY A 501 -16.61 8.64 15.10
C GLY A 501 -15.82 8.65 16.42
N SER A 502 -16.24 9.49 17.35
CA SER A 502 -15.66 9.57 18.69
C SER A 502 -16.73 9.94 19.71
N ARG A 503 -16.44 9.79 21.01
CA ARG A 503 -17.40 10.07 22.08
C ARG A 503 -16.72 10.65 23.30
N ALA A 504 -17.48 11.42 24.07
CA ALA A 504 -17.11 11.82 25.42
C ALA A 504 -18.33 11.87 26.33
N THR A 505 -18.07 11.67 27.63
CA THR A 505 -19.06 11.75 28.69
C THR A 505 -18.62 12.76 29.74
N ALA A 506 -19.52 13.61 30.18
CA ALA A 506 -19.31 14.58 31.24
C ALA A 506 -20.47 14.55 32.24
N ARG A 507 -20.26 15.10 33.45
CA ARG A 507 -21.33 15.38 34.42
C ARG A 507 -21.61 16.88 34.46
N LEU A 508 -22.90 17.23 34.44
CA LEU A 508 -23.41 18.59 34.66
C LEU A 508 -23.63 18.88 36.14
#